data_AF-A0A1C3YKC8-F1
#
_entry.id   AF-A0A1C3YKC8-F1
#
_cell.length_a   1.000
_cell.length_b   1.000
_cell.length_c   1.000
_cell.angle_alpha   90.00
_cell.angle_beta   90.00
_cell.angle_gamma   90.00
#
_symmetry.space_group_name_H-M   'P 1'
#
loop_
_entity.id
_entity.type
_entity.pdbx_description
1 polymer ?
#
loop_
_entity_poly.entity_id
_entity_poly.type
_entity_poly.pdbx_seq_one_letter_code
_entity_poly.pdbx_strand_id
1 'polypeptide(L)'
;MMYAMHADNGYLPLKHRVYTMSQSGRTQRQPPKPSPLLEDFERWCRVVKEKPFLDEKPMSDTAAACAWQDFKRPLLGRFTRHERVDFIELLGYGEDGIVWKVNIGSQACALKVFWDNKPLEGTKYWAVQRECQNASLLTKMRYVINNSSDPIWLHPNPTTFREAASNLHAFSDEGRSRQLYRKMPGAVEYNTAPRLRECYGWARISGRELCAIPAHLRPPEMRSGNQVRNFWPTEEYYAILYEYVFSSGAGLDVDVVQAQLDFLWLGGWCFLDLQPANWGGVGILLDMADPICLWHAGWFKSRYGKRYARELTEVPANHDPLRTIAQ
;
A
#
# COMPACT_ATOMS: atom_id res chain seq x y z
N MET A 1 11.69 24.66 -7.27
CA MET A 1 13.02 24.05 -7.46
C MET A 1 13.02 22.74 -6.69
N MET A 2 12.80 21.62 -7.38
CA MET A 2 12.45 20.32 -6.79
C MET A 2 13.62 19.38 -7.07
N TYR A 3 14.41 19.03 -6.05
CA TYR A 3 15.45 18.01 -6.17
C TYR A 3 14.77 16.65 -6.20
N ALA A 4 14.52 16.13 -7.40
CA ALA A 4 14.46 14.69 -7.60
C ALA A 4 15.91 14.20 -7.50
N MET A 5 16.25 13.43 -6.47
CA MET A 5 17.54 12.74 -6.46
C MET A 5 17.53 11.76 -7.64
N HIS A 6 18.32 12.10 -8.66
CA HIS A 6 18.59 11.25 -9.81
C HIS A 6 19.09 9.89 -9.32
N ALA A 7 18.25 8.87 -9.45
CA ALA A 7 18.60 7.48 -9.19
C ALA A 7 19.35 6.92 -10.41
N ASP A 8 20.58 7.37 -10.60
CA ASP A 8 21.60 6.70 -11.40
C ASP A 8 22.81 6.49 -10.49
N ASN A 9 22.90 5.30 -9.89
CA ASN A 9 24.17 4.76 -9.43
C ASN A 9 24.08 3.23 -9.49
N GLY A 10 24.87 2.66 -10.39
CA GLY A 10 25.00 1.22 -10.57
C GLY A 10 25.56 0.56 -9.31
N TYR A 11 24.97 -0.57 -8.93
CA TYR A 11 25.51 -1.45 -7.90
C TYR A 11 25.82 -2.82 -8.50
N LEU A 12 27.11 -3.15 -8.48
CA LEU A 12 27.65 -4.49 -8.70
C LEU A 12 27.43 -5.36 -7.45
N PRO A 13 27.28 -6.70 -7.59
CA PRO A 13 26.93 -7.59 -6.50
C PRO A 13 28.13 -7.90 -5.59
N LEU A 14 27.91 -7.85 -4.27
CA LEU A 14 28.86 -8.21 -3.21
C LEU A 14 29.18 -9.72 -3.25
N LYS A 15 30.40 -10.08 -3.68
CA LYS A 15 30.97 -11.42 -3.47
C LYS A 15 31.46 -11.59 -2.03
N HIS A 16 31.11 -12.73 -1.43
CA HIS A 16 31.58 -13.18 -0.13
C HIS A 16 33.11 -13.22 -0.06
N ARG A 17 33.69 -12.64 1.00
CA ARG A 17 35.04 -12.96 1.46
C ARG A 17 34.98 -13.44 2.91
N VAL A 18 35.39 -14.68 3.08
CA VAL A 18 35.69 -15.30 4.37
C VAL A 18 36.88 -14.59 4.99
N TYR A 19 36.77 -14.17 6.26
CA TYR A 19 37.90 -13.68 7.04
C TYR A 19 38.13 -14.60 8.24
N THR A 20 39.37 -15.11 8.30
CA THR A 20 39.94 -15.88 9.41
C THR A 20 40.12 -15.00 10.65
N MET A 21 39.80 -15.53 11.83
CA MET A 21 39.97 -14.83 13.10
C MET A 21 41.43 -14.79 13.57
N SER A 22 41.89 -13.62 14.04
CA SER A 22 42.92 -13.53 15.08
C SER A 22 42.49 -12.46 16.11
N GLN A 23 42.59 -12.80 17.40
CA GLN A 23 42.22 -11.93 18.52
C GLN A 23 43.37 -10.98 18.87
N SER A 24 43.05 -9.71 19.13
CA SER A 24 43.40 -9.00 20.39
C SER A 24 43.09 -7.50 20.29
N GLY A 25 42.60 -6.92 21.38
CA GLY A 25 42.45 -5.46 21.56
C GLY A 25 41.02 -5.04 21.91
N ARG A 26 40.80 -4.66 23.18
CA ARG A 26 39.62 -3.89 23.62
C ARG A 26 39.67 -2.50 22.98
N THR A 27 39.24 -2.38 21.73
CA THR A 27 38.89 -1.10 21.12
C THR A 27 37.48 -0.75 21.58
N GLN A 28 37.29 0.42 22.18
CA GLN A 28 35.97 1.04 22.29
C GLN A 28 35.38 1.07 20.87
N ARG A 29 34.46 0.15 20.58
CA ARG A 29 33.69 0.16 19.33
C ARG A 29 32.82 1.40 19.38
N GLN A 30 33.32 2.51 18.83
CA GLN A 30 32.42 3.59 18.44
C GLN A 30 31.45 2.99 17.41
N PRO A 31 30.13 3.16 17.58
CA PRO A 31 29.20 2.75 16.57
C PRO A 31 29.60 3.44 15.26
N PRO A 32 29.58 2.73 14.11
CA PRO A 32 29.89 3.36 12.83
C PRO A 32 29.01 4.58 12.66
N LYS A 33 29.60 5.69 12.21
CA LYS A 33 28.82 6.89 11.87
C LYS A 33 27.74 6.49 10.85
N PRO A 34 26.51 7.03 10.97
CA PRO A 34 25.46 6.73 10.01
C PRO A 34 25.94 7.04 8.59
N SER A 35 25.54 6.20 7.64
CA SER A 35 25.84 6.46 6.23
C SER A 35 25.15 7.78 5.82
N PRO A 36 25.82 8.70 5.11
CA PRO A 36 25.18 9.91 4.58
C PRO A 36 23.91 9.61 3.76
N LEU A 37 23.90 8.48 3.03
CA LEU A 37 22.74 8.02 2.27
C LEU A 37 21.54 7.68 3.18
N LEU A 38 21.81 7.12 4.36
CA LEU A 38 20.77 6.81 5.34
C LEU A 38 20.20 8.10 5.95
N GLU A 39 21.05 9.05 6.31
CA GLU A 39 20.62 10.35 6.87
C GLU A 39 19.76 11.14 5.87
N ASP A 40 20.15 11.16 4.60
CA ASP A 40 19.39 11.80 3.54
C ASP A 40 18.03 11.11 3.31
N PHE A 41 18.01 9.77 3.35
CA PHE A 41 16.77 9.01 3.24
C PHE A 41 15.84 9.21 4.44
N GLU A 42 16.37 9.27 5.66
CA GLU A 42 15.60 9.59 6.87
C GLU A 42 15.01 11.00 6.82
N ARG A 43 15.79 11.97 6.33
CA ARG A 43 15.30 13.34 6.10
C ARG A 43 14.16 13.34 5.09
N TRP A 44 14.30 12.61 3.99
CA TRP A 44 13.23 12.46 2.99
C TRP A 44 11.98 11.80 3.57
N CYS A 45 12.13 10.72 4.34
CA CYS A 45 11.01 10.05 5.01
C CYS A 45 10.23 11.00 5.92
N ARG A 46 10.93 11.84 6.68
CA ARG A 46 10.31 12.86 7.54
C ARG A 46 9.47 13.84 6.74
N VAL A 47 10.04 14.41 5.67
CA VAL A 47 9.35 15.36 4.78
C VAL A 47 8.12 14.73 4.14
N VAL A 48 8.18 13.46 3.74
CA VAL A 48 7.01 12.76 3.18
C VAL A 48 5.93 12.50 4.23
N LYS A 49 6.31 12.07 5.45
CA LYS A 49 5.36 11.82 6.56
C LYS A 49 4.62 13.07 7.02
N GLU A 50 5.21 14.25 6.85
CA GLU A 50 4.57 15.54 7.17
C GLU A 50 3.52 15.97 6.14
N LYS A 51 3.50 15.36 4.94
CA LYS A 51 2.52 15.72 3.92
C LYS A 51 1.11 15.28 4.32
N PRO A 52 0.09 16.14 4.13
CA PRO A 52 -1.30 15.74 4.27
C PRO A 52 -1.64 14.55 3.37
N PHE A 53 -2.49 13.66 3.88
CA PHE A 53 -2.96 12.45 3.17
C PHE A 53 -4.46 12.20 3.38
N LEU A 54 -5.15 13.06 4.13
CA LEU A 54 -6.59 13.02 4.40
C LEU A 54 -7.22 14.33 3.96
N ASP A 55 -8.46 14.25 3.51
CA ASP A 55 -9.35 15.38 3.25
C ASP A 55 -10.65 15.18 4.03
N GLU A 56 -11.16 16.26 4.63
CA GLU A 56 -12.42 16.24 5.37
C GLU A 56 -13.64 16.16 4.43
N LYS A 57 -13.45 16.46 3.14
CA LYS A 57 -14.49 16.28 2.12
C LYS A 57 -14.90 14.81 1.99
N PRO A 58 -16.16 14.53 1.60
CA PRO A 58 -16.62 13.18 1.33
C PRO A 58 -15.72 12.41 0.35
N MET A 59 -15.63 11.09 0.51
CA MET A 59 -14.87 10.23 -0.40
C MET A 59 -15.27 10.42 -1.88
N SER A 60 -16.57 10.59 -2.17
CA SER A 60 -17.07 10.86 -3.53
C SER A 60 -16.44 12.11 -4.16
N ASP A 61 -16.32 13.18 -3.39
CA ASP A 61 -15.85 14.48 -3.87
C ASP A 61 -14.35 14.41 -4.15
N THR A 62 -13.60 13.76 -3.24
CA THR A 62 -12.17 13.53 -3.45
C THR A 62 -11.91 12.58 -4.62
N ALA A 63 -12.74 11.56 -4.84
CA ALA A 63 -12.63 10.65 -5.98
C ALA A 63 -12.84 11.40 -7.32
N ALA A 64 -13.76 12.35 -7.34
CA ALA A 64 -14.06 13.17 -8.52
C ALA A 64 -13.03 14.27 -8.81
N ALA A 65 -12.18 14.62 -7.84
CA ALA A 65 -11.11 15.60 -8.03
C ALA A 65 -9.96 15.03 -8.89
N CYS A 66 -10.01 15.28 -10.20
CA CYS A 66 -9.17 14.62 -11.20
C CYS A 66 -8.10 15.53 -11.82
N ALA A 67 -7.80 16.69 -11.24
CA ALA A 67 -6.68 17.51 -11.72
C ALA A 67 -5.35 16.81 -11.40
N TRP A 68 -4.31 17.06 -12.19
CA TRP A 68 -3.01 16.43 -11.98
C TRP A 68 -2.43 16.74 -10.59
N GLN A 69 -2.78 17.90 -10.04
CA GLN A 69 -2.40 18.28 -8.70
C GLN A 69 -2.94 17.32 -7.63
N ASP A 70 -4.15 16.79 -7.82
CA ASP A 70 -4.79 15.85 -6.90
C ASP A 70 -4.17 14.45 -6.98
N PHE A 71 -3.67 14.06 -8.16
CA PHE A 71 -2.88 12.84 -8.31
C PHE A 71 -1.50 12.96 -7.68
N LYS A 72 -0.84 14.12 -7.74
CA LYS A 72 0.47 14.36 -7.08
C LYS A 72 0.38 14.46 -5.56
N ARG A 73 -0.80 14.79 -5.03
CA ARG A 73 -1.08 14.93 -3.60
C ARG A 73 -2.37 14.20 -3.27
N PRO A 74 -2.38 12.86 -3.35
CA PRO A 74 -3.59 12.09 -3.13
C PRO A 74 -4.01 12.20 -1.67
N LEU A 75 -5.16 12.81 -1.45
CA LEU A 75 -5.84 12.87 -0.15
C LEU A 75 -7.01 11.91 -0.18
N LEU A 76 -7.14 11.07 0.85
CA LEU A 76 -8.30 10.20 1.00
C LEU A 76 -9.45 10.99 1.61
N GLY A 77 -10.65 10.94 1.01
CA GLY A 77 -11.83 11.61 1.54
C GLY A 77 -12.47 10.87 2.70
N ARG A 78 -13.23 11.61 3.49
CA ARG A 78 -13.87 11.14 4.72
C ARG A 78 -15.06 10.23 4.41
N PHE A 79 -15.21 9.20 5.21
CA PHE A 79 -16.43 8.42 5.29
C PHE A 79 -17.50 9.21 6.06
N THR A 80 -18.65 9.44 5.44
CA THR A 80 -19.66 10.41 5.92
C THR A 80 -20.90 9.77 6.58
N ARG A 81 -21.00 8.44 6.63
CA ARG A 81 -22.14 7.83 7.35
C ARG A 81 -21.91 7.88 8.84
N HIS A 82 -22.95 8.28 9.57
CA HIS A 82 -22.94 8.45 11.03
C HIS A 82 -23.64 7.30 11.78
N GLU A 83 -23.88 6.19 11.10
CA GLU A 83 -24.50 5.01 11.70
C GLU A 83 -23.56 4.34 12.70
N ARG A 84 -24.15 3.63 13.67
CA ARG A 84 -23.38 2.85 14.64
C ARG A 84 -22.60 1.75 13.92
N VAL A 85 -21.35 1.55 14.34
CA VAL A 85 -20.50 0.45 13.89
C VAL A 85 -20.71 -0.74 14.82
N ASP A 86 -21.24 -1.84 14.27
CA ASP A 86 -21.39 -3.09 15.00
C ASP A 86 -20.30 -4.09 14.56
N PHE A 87 -19.42 -4.47 15.49
CA PHE A 87 -18.34 -5.42 15.24
C PHE A 87 -18.87 -6.85 15.17
N ILE A 88 -18.57 -7.55 14.08
CA ILE A 88 -19.12 -8.88 13.79
C ILE A 88 -18.04 -9.97 13.87
N GLU A 89 -16.89 -9.75 13.24
CA GLU A 89 -15.87 -10.78 13.05
C GLU A 89 -14.49 -10.16 12.93
N LEU A 90 -13.48 -10.77 13.54
CA LEU A 90 -12.07 -10.43 13.29
C LEU A 90 -11.65 -11.07 11.96
N LEU A 91 -11.28 -10.25 10.98
CA LEU A 91 -10.88 -10.73 9.65
C LEU A 91 -9.37 -10.92 9.51
N GLY A 92 -8.58 -10.13 10.22
CA GLY A 92 -7.13 -10.21 10.16
C GLY A 92 -6.46 -9.15 11.01
N TYR A 93 -5.17 -9.34 11.28
CA TYR A 93 -4.33 -8.38 11.98
C TYR A 93 -2.88 -8.56 11.54
N GLY A 94 -2.10 -7.48 11.63
CA GLY A 94 -0.72 -7.45 11.18
C GLY A 94 0.01 -6.19 11.64
N GLU A 95 1.21 -5.96 11.11
CA GLU A 95 2.09 -4.85 11.54
C GLU A 95 1.47 -3.46 11.39
N ASP A 96 0.57 -3.32 10.41
CA ASP A 96 -0.08 -2.06 10.09
C ASP A 96 -1.32 -1.79 10.97
N GLY A 97 -2.05 -2.84 11.35
CA GLY A 97 -3.34 -2.68 12.03
C GLY A 97 -4.15 -3.97 12.16
N ILE A 98 -5.44 -3.78 12.48
CA ILE A 98 -6.43 -4.85 12.61
C ILE A 98 -7.59 -4.57 11.66
N VAL A 99 -8.15 -5.63 11.08
CA VAL A 99 -9.31 -5.58 10.21
C VAL A 99 -10.45 -6.37 10.83
N TRP A 100 -11.60 -5.72 10.97
CA TRP A 100 -12.85 -6.36 11.36
C TRP A 100 -13.88 -6.31 10.24
N LYS A 101 -14.74 -7.32 10.20
CA LYS A 101 -16.05 -7.20 9.58
C LYS A 101 -16.93 -6.42 10.52
N VAL A 102 -17.56 -5.39 10.00
CA VAL A 102 -18.51 -4.55 10.74
C VAL A 102 -19.79 -4.39 9.95
N ASN A 103 -20.91 -4.19 10.63
CA ASN A 103 -22.11 -3.67 10.02
C ASN A 103 -22.20 -2.18 10.29
N ILE A 104 -22.55 -1.42 9.25
CA ILE A 104 -22.86 0.00 9.34
C ILE A 104 -24.20 0.19 8.63
N GLY A 105 -25.23 0.44 9.44
CA GLY A 105 -26.61 0.30 8.99
C GLY A 105 -26.90 -1.15 8.58
N SER A 106 -27.38 -1.34 7.35
CA SER A 106 -27.63 -2.67 6.77
C SER A 106 -26.47 -3.24 5.95
N GLN A 107 -25.34 -2.52 5.84
CA GLN A 107 -24.24 -2.89 4.96
C GLN A 107 -23.08 -3.49 5.74
N ALA A 108 -22.64 -4.68 5.31
CA ALA A 108 -21.41 -5.29 5.78
C ALA A 108 -20.20 -4.62 5.12
N CYS A 109 -19.28 -4.13 5.94
CA CYS A 109 -18.03 -3.49 5.54
C CYS A 109 -16.87 -4.18 6.23
N ALA A 110 -15.66 -3.89 5.76
CA ALA A 110 -14.45 -4.23 6.49
C ALA A 110 -13.73 -2.96 6.92
N LEU A 111 -13.52 -2.86 8.23
CA LEU A 111 -12.94 -1.71 8.92
C LEU A 111 -11.49 -2.05 9.28
N LYS A 112 -10.52 -1.41 8.62
CA LYS A 112 -9.10 -1.49 8.98
C LYS A 112 -8.77 -0.34 9.92
N VAL A 113 -8.29 -0.65 11.13
CA VAL A 113 -7.84 0.33 12.13
C VAL A 113 -6.34 0.19 12.32
N PHE A 114 -5.62 1.30 12.28
CA PHE A 114 -4.16 1.31 12.32
C PHE A 114 -3.64 1.46 13.75
N TRP A 115 -2.55 0.76 14.07
CA TRP A 115 -1.91 0.86 15.39
C TRP A 115 -1.33 2.25 15.65
N ASP A 116 -0.65 2.80 14.65
CA ASP A 116 0.13 4.04 14.78
C ASP A 116 -0.70 5.27 14.40
N ASN A 117 -1.20 5.98 15.41
CA ASN A 117 -1.93 7.24 15.24
C ASN A 117 -1.03 8.49 15.07
N LYS A 118 0.30 8.29 15.08
CA LYS A 118 1.33 9.31 14.85
C LYS A 118 2.39 8.77 13.88
N PRO A 119 3.09 9.64 13.13
CA PRO A 119 4.20 9.21 12.30
C PRO A 119 5.30 8.51 13.11
N LEU A 120 5.78 7.37 12.61
CA LEU A 120 6.93 6.68 13.19
C LEU A 120 8.24 7.43 12.88
N GLU A 121 9.23 7.32 13.77
CA GLU A 121 10.57 7.87 13.56
C GLU A 121 11.38 7.09 12.52
N GLY A 122 12.44 7.72 12.03
CA GLY A 122 13.41 7.13 11.10
C GLY A 122 12.80 6.71 9.75
N THR A 123 13.25 5.56 9.25
CA THR A 123 12.94 5.04 7.90
C THR A 123 11.66 4.19 7.82
N LYS A 124 11.04 3.84 8.95
CA LYS A 124 9.78 3.07 8.96
C LYS A 124 8.68 3.89 8.29
N TYR A 125 7.89 3.28 7.40
CA TYR A 125 6.76 3.99 6.81
C TYR A 125 5.63 4.18 7.82
N TRP A 126 4.75 5.14 7.56
CA TRP A 126 3.52 5.30 8.34
C TRP A 126 2.38 4.60 7.61
N ALA A 127 1.90 3.49 8.18
CA ALA A 127 0.97 2.58 7.51
C ALA A 127 -0.31 3.26 7.00
N VAL A 128 -0.98 4.01 7.86
CA VAL A 128 -2.20 4.75 7.48
C VAL A 128 -1.95 5.73 6.33
N GLN A 129 -0.79 6.41 6.32
CA GLN A 129 -0.48 7.37 5.27
C GLN A 129 -0.32 6.66 3.92
N ARG A 130 0.44 5.56 3.87
CA ARG A 130 0.63 4.77 2.66
C ARG A 130 -0.72 4.24 2.15
N GLU A 131 -1.50 3.64 3.03
CA GLU A 131 -2.78 3.06 2.67
C GLU A 131 -3.74 4.13 2.11
N CYS A 132 -3.83 5.30 2.75
CA CYS A 132 -4.68 6.40 2.29
C CYS A 132 -4.27 6.91 0.91
N GLN A 133 -2.97 7.07 0.66
CA GLN A 133 -2.46 7.52 -0.64
C GLN A 133 -2.75 6.51 -1.74
N ASN A 134 -2.52 5.22 -1.47
CA ASN A 134 -2.84 4.13 -2.39
C ASN A 134 -4.36 4.11 -2.70
N ALA A 135 -5.20 4.09 -1.67
CA ALA A 135 -6.65 4.03 -1.81
C ALA A 135 -7.24 5.26 -2.53
N SER A 136 -6.71 6.46 -2.24
CA SER A 136 -7.13 7.69 -2.91
C SER A 136 -6.83 7.65 -4.41
N LEU A 137 -5.61 7.26 -4.80
CA LEU A 137 -5.24 7.15 -6.21
C LEU A 137 -6.07 6.09 -6.95
N LEU A 138 -6.23 4.89 -6.37
CA LEU A 138 -7.01 3.82 -6.98
C LEU A 138 -8.47 4.23 -7.17
N THR A 139 -9.07 4.90 -6.19
CA THR A 139 -10.46 5.35 -6.28
C THR A 139 -10.62 6.42 -7.35
N LYS A 140 -9.68 7.39 -7.44
CA LYS A 140 -9.66 8.40 -8.51
C LYS A 140 -9.51 7.77 -9.88
N MET A 141 -8.54 6.86 -10.07
CA MET A 141 -8.32 6.19 -11.35
C MET A 141 -9.56 5.42 -11.80
N ARG A 142 -10.22 4.69 -10.88
CA ARG A 142 -11.47 3.99 -11.17
C ARG A 142 -12.63 4.94 -11.48
N TYR A 143 -12.76 6.03 -10.72
CA TYR A 143 -13.74 7.08 -11.01
C TYR A 143 -13.55 7.62 -12.44
N VAL A 144 -12.31 7.92 -12.81
CA VAL A 144 -11.96 8.41 -14.14
C VAL A 144 -12.33 7.41 -15.23
N ILE A 145 -11.96 6.13 -15.09
CA ILE A 145 -12.29 5.11 -16.10
C ILE A 145 -13.81 5.00 -16.26
N ASN A 146 -14.56 4.96 -15.16
CA ASN A 146 -16.01 4.77 -15.19
C ASN A 146 -16.80 5.99 -15.70
N ASN A 147 -16.22 7.20 -15.65
CA ASN A 147 -16.90 8.45 -16.01
C ASN A 147 -16.30 9.14 -17.25
N SER A 148 -15.26 8.56 -17.87
CA SER A 148 -14.70 9.11 -19.11
C SER A 148 -15.38 8.48 -20.33
N SER A 149 -15.71 9.32 -21.31
CA SER A 149 -16.19 8.85 -22.63
C SER A 149 -15.07 8.29 -23.50
N ASP A 150 -13.83 8.72 -23.25
CA ASP A 150 -12.65 8.28 -23.98
C ASP A 150 -11.84 7.28 -23.13
N PRO A 151 -11.29 6.22 -23.73
CA PRO A 151 -10.41 5.31 -23.01
C PRO A 151 -9.14 6.00 -22.50
N ILE A 152 -8.61 5.48 -21.39
CA ILE A 152 -7.30 5.88 -20.86
C ILE A 152 -6.22 5.06 -21.58
N TRP A 153 -5.31 5.76 -22.27
CA TRP A 153 -4.20 5.15 -23.00
C TRP A 153 -2.92 5.26 -22.17
N LEU A 154 -2.26 4.13 -21.92
CA LEU A 154 -1.05 4.04 -21.11
C LEU A 154 0.15 3.53 -21.92
N HIS A 155 1.34 3.99 -21.55
CA HIS A 155 2.59 3.42 -22.02
C HIS A 155 2.66 1.94 -21.59
N PRO A 156 2.92 1.00 -22.51
CA PRO A 156 2.75 -0.43 -22.23
C PRO A 156 3.88 -1.07 -21.44
N ASN A 157 5.07 -0.45 -21.44
CA ASN A 157 6.24 -0.97 -20.74
C ASN A 157 7.01 0.12 -19.99
N PRO A 158 6.39 0.77 -18.98
CA PRO A 158 7.06 1.81 -18.21
C PRO A 158 8.16 1.20 -17.33
N THR A 159 9.36 1.75 -17.37
CA THR A 159 10.54 1.26 -16.60
C THR A 159 11.18 2.35 -15.74
N THR A 160 10.80 3.60 -15.95
CA THR A 160 11.32 4.75 -15.22
C THR A 160 10.23 5.44 -14.40
N PHE A 161 10.66 6.20 -13.38
CA PHE A 161 9.77 7.07 -12.62
C PHE A 161 9.00 8.04 -13.53
N ARG A 162 9.67 8.58 -14.56
CA ARG A 162 9.06 9.55 -15.47
C ARG A 162 7.94 8.93 -16.31
N GLU A 163 8.16 7.72 -16.82
CA GLU A 163 7.15 6.97 -17.57
C GLU A 163 5.99 6.56 -16.67
N ALA A 164 6.27 6.06 -15.46
CA ALA A 164 5.27 5.75 -14.45
C ALA A 164 4.41 6.96 -14.10
N ALA A 165 5.03 8.11 -13.84
CA ALA A 165 4.33 9.36 -13.55
C ALA A 165 3.54 9.87 -14.76
N SER A 166 4.02 9.64 -15.98
CA SER A 166 3.31 9.99 -17.20
C SER A 166 2.09 9.10 -17.46
N ASN A 167 2.17 7.80 -17.11
CA ASN A 167 1.00 6.93 -17.08
C ASN A 167 -0.01 7.38 -16.02
N LEU A 168 0.43 7.68 -14.79
CA LEU A 168 -0.47 8.20 -13.77
C LEU A 168 -1.11 9.53 -14.20
N HIS A 169 -0.35 10.41 -14.86
CA HIS A 169 -0.85 11.66 -15.41
C HIS A 169 -1.94 11.44 -16.46
N ALA A 170 -1.91 10.35 -17.24
CA ALA A 170 -2.95 10.04 -18.23
C ALA A 170 -4.36 9.92 -17.62
N PHE A 171 -4.47 9.65 -16.32
CA PHE A 171 -5.74 9.64 -15.60
C PHE A 171 -6.23 11.03 -15.20
N SER A 172 -5.39 12.07 -15.23
CA SER A 172 -5.82 13.43 -14.86
C SER A 172 -6.57 14.13 -16.00
N ASP A 173 -7.29 15.20 -15.69
CA ASP A 173 -7.99 16.02 -16.70
C ASP A 173 -7.02 16.50 -17.81
N GLU A 174 -5.83 16.95 -17.40
CA GLU A 174 -4.76 17.39 -18.29
C GLU A 174 -4.15 16.24 -19.09
N GLY A 175 -4.05 15.03 -18.52
CA GLY A 175 -3.57 13.87 -19.27
C GLY A 175 -4.58 13.35 -20.28
N ARG A 176 -5.85 13.25 -19.88
CA ARG A 176 -6.94 12.78 -20.74
C ARG A 176 -7.15 13.68 -21.93
N SER A 177 -7.06 15.00 -21.77
CA SER A 177 -7.12 15.93 -22.91
C SER A 177 -5.98 15.77 -23.91
N ARG A 178 -4.80 15.30 -23.47
CA ARG A 178 -3.63 15.10 -24.33
C ARG A 178 -3.61 13.76 -25.05
N GLN A 179 -4.16 12.70 -24.43
CA GLN A 179 -4.18 11.33 -24.95
C GLN A 179 -2.81 10.87 -25.50
N LEU A 180 -1.74 11.13 -24.74
CA LEU A 180 -0.36 11.05 -25.21
C LEU A 180 -0.03 9.71 -25.91
N TYR A 181 -0.55 8.59 -25.38
CA TYR A 181 -0.21 7.26 -25.83
C TYR A 181 -1.21 6.66 -26.85
N ARG A 182 -2.26 7.37 -27.24
CA ARG A 182 -3.33 6.82 -28.12
C ARG A 182 -2.84 6.26 -29.44
N LYS A 183 -1.77 6.84 -30.00
CA LYS A 183 -1.16 6.40 -31.28
C LYS A 183 0.12 5.58 -31.08
N MET A 184 0.47 5.27 -29.84
CA MET A 184 1.67 4.49 -29.54
C MET A 184 1.39 3.01 -29.82
N PRO A 185 2.25 2.32 -30.60
CA PRO A 185 2.11 0.88 -30.82
C PRO A 185 2.11 0.10 -29.52
N GLY A 186 1.11 -0.77 -29.36
CA GLY A 186 0.96 -1.62 -28.18
C GLY A 186 0.48 -0.89 -26.92
N ALA A 187 0.08 0.38 -27.00
CA ALA A 187 -0.48 1.11 -25.86
C ALA A 187 -1.62 0.32 -25.20
N VAL A 188 -1.65 0.35 -23.87
CA VAL A 188 -2.68 -0.35 -23.11
C VAL A 188 -3.88 0.57 -22.95
N GLU A 189 -5.05 0.07 -23.32
CA GLU A 189 -6.32 0.76 -23.21
C GLU A 189 -7.05 0.34 -21.92
N TYR A 190 -7.53 1.33 -21.15
CA TYR A 190 -8.49 1.12 -20.07
C TYR A 190 -9.77 1.88 -20.35
N ASN A 191 -10.82 1.12 -20.69
CA ASN A 191 -12.21 1.57 -20.76
C ASN A 191 -13.07 0.96 -19.63
N THR A 192 -12.55 -0.07 -18.96
CA THR A 192 -13.16 -0.73 -17.82
C THR A 192 -12.08 -0.94 -16.77
N ALA A 193 -12.32 -0.49 -15.53
CA ALA A 193 -11.37 -0.70 -14.46
C ALA A 193 -11.34 -2.19 -14.08
N PRO A 194 -10.17 -2.75 -13.71
CA PRO A 194 -10.14 -4.08 -13.11
C PRO A 194 -10.95 -4.08 -11.81
N ARG A 195 -11.32 -5.27 -11.34
CA ARG A 195 -12.04 -5.42 -10.07
C ARG A 195 -11.13 -5.01 -8.92
N LEU A 196 -11.31 -3.79 -8.44
CA LEU A 196 -10.65 -3.23 -7.26
C LEU A 196 -11.63 -3.16 -6.10
N ARG A 197 -11.15 -3.42 -4.89
CA ARG A 197 -11.92 -3.27 -3.65
C ARG A 197 -12.40 -1.83 -3.48
N GLU A 198 -13.70 -1.66 -3.18
CA GLU A 198 -14.26 -0.33 -2.90
C GLU A 198 -13.65 0.25 -1.62
N CYS A 199 -13.24 1.51 -1.66
CA CYS A 199 -12.86 2.29 -0.47
C CYS A 199 -13.94 3.33 -0.18
N TYR A 200 -14.58 3.23 0.96
CA TYR A 200 -15.64 4.16 1.39
C TYR A 200 -15.09 5.43 2.05
N GLY A 201 -13.79 5.46 2.37
CA GLY A 201 -13.10 6.61 2.93
C GLY A 201 -12.55 6.35 4.33
N TRP A 202 -11.90 7.38 4.88
CA TRP A 202 -11.30 7.32 6.22
C TRP A 202 -12.28 7.77 7.31
N ALA A 203 -12.04 7.31 8.54
CA ALA A 203 -12.75 7.70 9.74
C ALA A 203 -11.80 7.78 10.94
N ARG A 204 -12.31 8.31 12.06
CA ARG A 204 -11.70 8.18 13.38
C ARG A 204 -12.51 7.18 14.20
N ILE A 205 -11.82 6.44 15.05
CA ILE A 205 -12.42 5.57 16.05
C ILE A 205 -11.72 5.79 17.37
N SER A 206 -12.50 5.90 18.43
CA SER A 206 -11.95 6.13 19.75
C SER A 206 -11.32 4.86 20.29
N GLY A 207 -10.20 4.98 21.00
CA GLY A 207 -9.60 3.86 21.70
C GLY A 207 -10.54 3.26 22.74
N ARG A 208 -11.46 4.05 23.31
CA ARG A 208 -12.50 3.55 24.22
C ARG A 208 -13.41 2.53 23.55
N GLU A 209 -13.87 2.82 22.34
CA GLU A 209 -14.69 1.89 21.55
C GLU A 209 -13.91 0.63 21.22
N LEU A 210 -12.64 0.76 20.80
CA LEU A 210 -11.76 -0.38 20.52
C LEU A 210 -11.54 -1.26 21.76
N CYS A 211 -11.31 -0.65 22.93
CA CYS A 211 -11.16 -1.35 24.20
C CYS A 211 -12.47 -1.96 24.72
N ALA A 212 -13.63 -1.60 24.16
CA ALA A 212 -14.93 -2.16 24.49
C ALA A 212 -15.34 -3.34 23.59
N ILE A 213 -14.63 -3.59 22.47
CA ILE A 213 -14.88 -4.73 21.57
C ILE A 213 -14.84 -6.04 22.38
N PRO A 214 -15.79 -6.99 22.20
CA PRO A 214 -15.76 -8.28 22.89
C PRO A 214 -14.43 -9.03 22.74
N ALA A 215 -13.95 -9.69 23.79
CA ALA A 215 -12.63 -10.33 23.80
C ALA A 215 -12.43 -11.36 22.67
N HIS A 216 -13.48 -12.09 22.28
CA HIS A 216 -13.43 -13.06 21.18
C HIS A 216 -13.28 -12.43 19.78
N LEU A 217 -13.48 -11.12 19.65
CA LEU A 217 -13.27 -10.34 18.43
C LEU A 217 -11.96 -9.55 18.45
N ARG A 218 -11.17 -9.64 19.53
CA ARG A 218 -9.84 -9.00 19.59
C ARG A 218 -8.79 -9.96 19.06
N PRO A 219 -7.75 -9.46 18.39
CA PRO A 219 -6.63 -10.33 18.02
C PRO A 219 -5.89 -10.81 19.27
N PRO A 220 -5.16 -11.94 19.16
CA PRO A 220 -4.12 -12.31 20.11
C PRO A 220 -3.09 -11.18 20.31
N GLU A 221 -2.30 -11.28 21.38
CA GLU A 221 -1.20 -10.34 21.63
C GLU A 221 -0.28 -10.26 20.41
N MET A 222 -0.11 -9.05 19.88
CA MET A 222 0.76 -8.81 18.74
C MET A 222 2.01 -8.05 19.19
N ARG A 223 3.19 -8.54 18.79
CA ARG A 223 4.48 -7.92 19.09
C ARG A 223 5.12 -7.40 17.82
N SER A 224 5.60 -6.15 17.88
CA SER A 224 6.50 -5.55 16.90
C SER A 224 7.85 -5.31 17.57
N GLY A 225 8.79 -6.23 17.39
CA GLY A 225 10.04 -6.25 18.15
C GLY A 225 9.76 -6.44 19.65
N ASN A 226 10.25 -5.52 20.47
CA ASN A 226 10.08 -5.58 21.94
C ASN A 226 8.79 -4.89 22.43
N GLN A 227 7.96 -4.36 21.54
CA GLN A 227 6.74 -3.63 21.90
C GLN A 227 5.50 -4.46 21.60
N VAL A 228 4.57 -4.52 22.56
CA VAL A 228 3.23 -5.06 22.34
C VAL A 228 2.36 -3.98 21.71
N ARG A 229 1.74 -4.28 20.57
CA ARG A 229 0.78 -3.40 19.91
C ARG A 229 -0.52 -3.38 20.73
N ASN A 230 -1.03 -2.19 21.01
CA ASN A 230 -2.24 -1.99 21.80
C ASN A 230 -2.95 -0.70 21.43
N PHE A 231 -4.25 -0.65 21.74
CA PHE A 231 -5.02 0.57 21.72
C PHE A 231 -5.20 1.10 23.14
N TRP A 232 -5.16 2.43 23.28
CA TRP A 232 -5.31 3.12 24.54
C TRP A 232 -6.64 3.88 24.57
N PRO A 233 -7.44 3.76 25.65
CA PRO A 233 -8.80 4.33 25.70
C PRO A 233 -8.85 5.86 25.63
N THR A 234 -7.71 6.53 25.81
CA THR A 234 -7.54 7.99 25.78
C THR A 234 -7.10 8.53 24.42
N GLU A 235 -6.87 7.65 23.44
CA GLU A 235 -6.38 8.02 22.12
C GLU A 235 -7.45 7.85 21.04
N GLU A 236 -7.24 8.52 19.91
CA GLU A 236 -8.04 8.38 18.69
C GLU A 236 -7.19 7.70 17.62
N TYR A 237 -7.77 6.72 16.93
CA TYR A 237 -7.09 5.96 15.89
C TYR A 237 -7.70 6.27 14.53
N TYR A 238 -6.87 6.13 13.49
CA TYR A 238 -7.34 6.20 12.12
C TYR A 238 -7.94 4.87 11.72
N ALA A 239 -9.02 4.93 10.96
CA ALA A 239 -9.63 3.78 10.33
C ALA A 239 -9.93 4.06 8.86
N ILE A 240 -9.99 3.02 8.05
CA ILE A 240 -10.48 3.07 6.68
C ILE A 240 -11.54 2.00 6.51
N LEU A 241 -12.63 2.40 5.86
CA LEU A 241 -13.72 1.50 5.53
C LEU A 241 -13.60 1.07 4.09
N TYR A 242 -13.68 -0.24 3.91
CA TYR A 242 -13.67 -0.86 2.60
C TYR A 242 -14.89 -1.77 2.43
N GLU A 243 -15.16 -2.11 1.18
CA GLU A 243 -16.01 -3.25 0.85
C GLU A 243 -15.54 -4.51 1.58
N TYR A 244 -16.50 -5.25 2.13
CA TYR A 244 -16.26 -6.59 2.61
C TYR A 244 -16.30 -7.56 1.43
N VAL A 245 -15.17 -8.21 1.14
CA VAL A 245 -15.04 -9.22 0.09
C VAL A 245 -15.20 -10.59 0.73
N PHE A 246 -16.24 -11.31 0.37
CA PHE A 246 -16.49 -12.66 0.85
C PHE A 246 -15.47 -13.65 0.27
N SER A 247 -14.92 -14.53 1.10
CA SER A 247 -14.06 -15.62 0.66
C SER A 247 -14.90 -16.85 0.30
N SER A 248 -14.90 -17.25 -0.96
CA SER A 248 -15.62 -18.43 -1.44
C SER A 248 -14.89 -19.76 -1.17
N GLY A 249 -13.65 -19.70 -0.68
CA GLY A 249 -12.78 -20.88 -0.49
C GLY A 249 -12.22 -21.48 -1.79
N ALA A 250 -12.60 -20.95 -2.96
CA ALA A 250 -12.26 -21.51 -4.28
C ALA A 250 -10.83 -21.20 -4.77
N GLY A 251 -9.96 -20.66 -3.91
CA GLY A 251 -8.63 -20.18 -4.29
C GLY A 251 -8.66 -18.84 -5.05
N LEU A 252 -7.48 -18.33 -5.40
CA LEU A 252 -7.34 -17.07 -6.13
C LEU A 252 -7.48 -17.30 -7.64
N ASP A 253 -8.29 -16.48 -8.31
CA ASP A 253 -8.35 -16.46 -9.76
C ASP A 253 -7.12 -15.70 -10.30
N VAL A 254 -6.29 -16.41 -11.05
CA VAL A 254 -5.02 -15.91 -11.59
C VAL A 254 -5.24 -14.69 -12.49
N ASP A 255 -6.30 -14.67 -13.29
CA ASP A 255 -6.59 -13.59 -14.23
C ASP A 255 -7.06 -12.33 -13.48
N VAL A 256 -7.86 -12.50 -12.44
CA VAL A 256 -8.31 -11.40 -11.56
C VAL A 256 -7.15 -10.76 -10.82
N VAL A 257 -6.22 -11.58 -10.29
CA VAL A 257 -5.00 -11.11 -9.64
C VAL A 257 -4.10 -10.38 -10.64
N GLN A 258 -3.85 -11.00 -11.80
CA GLN A 258 -2.94 -10.43 -12.81
C GLN A 258 -3.45 -9.09 -13.35
N ALA A 259 -4.77 -8.95 -13.57
CA ALA A 259 -5.36 -7.70 -14.01
C ALA A 259 -5.12 -6.54 -13.01
N GLN A 260 -5.20 -6.81 -11.70
CA GLN A 260 -4.90 -5.81 -10.67
C GLN A 260 -3.40 -5.50 -10.59
N LEU A 261 -2.53 -6.51 -10.69
CA LEU A 261 -1.07 -6.31 -10.71
C LEU A 261 -0.63 -5.48 -11.91
N ASP A 262 -1.18 -5.76 -13.10
CA ASP A 262 -0.89 -5.03 -14.34
C ASP A 262 -1.35 -3.57 -14.22
N PHE A 263 -2.55 -3.35 -13.68
CA PHE A 263 -3.07 -2.00 -13.45
C PHE A 263 -2.23 -1.19 -12.47
N LEU A 264 -1.82 -1.80 -11.34
CA LEU A 264 -0.96 -1.17 -10.35
C LEU A 264 0.43 -0.85 -10.93
N TRP A 265 1.04 -1.79 -11.65
CA TRP A 265 2.33 -1.55 -12.31
C TRP A 265 2.23 -0.42 -13.33
N LEU A 266 1.24 -0.46 -14.23
CA LEU A 266 1.04 0.59 -15.24
C LEU A 266 0.73 1.94 -14.62
N GLY A 267 -0.01 1.97 -13.50
CA GLY A 267 -0.31 3.17 -12.71
C GLY A 267 0.88 3.73 -11.91
N GLY A 268 2.01 3.03 -11.89
CA GLY A 268 3.26 3.50 -11.31
C GLY A 268 3.59 2.97 -9.92
N TRP A 269 2.88 1.96 -9.41
CA TRP A 269 3.23 1.32 -8.15
C TRP A 269 4.44 0.41 -8.32
N CYS A 270 5.38 0.52 -7.40
CA CYS A 270 6.36 -0.53 -7.16
C CYS A 270 5.87 -1.45 -6.04
N PHE A 271 6.40 -2.66 -5.95
CA PHE A 271 5.95 -3.65 -4.98
C PHE A 271 7.07 -4.08 -4.03
N LEU A 272 6.70 -4.36 -2.78
CA LEU A 272 7.44 -5.28 -1.93
C LEU A 272 7.20 -6.73 -2.37
N ASP A 273 7.56 -7.71 -1.56
CA ASP A 273 7.21 -9.11 -1.84
C ASP A 273 5.70 -9.31 -1.72
N LEU A 274 5.08 -9.90 -2.74
CA LEU A 274 3.64 -10.15 -2.73
C LEU A 274 3.30 -11.14 -1.60
N GLN A 275 2.45 -10.72 -0.67
CA GLN A 275 2.00 -11.57 0.43
C GLN A 275 0.64 -12.19 0.08
N PRO A 276 0.50 -13.53 0.03
CA PRO A 276 -0.80 -14.17 -0.21
C PRO A 276 -1.90 -13.73 0.77
N ALA A 277 -1.52 -13.42 2.01
CA ALA A 277 -2.44 -12.94 3.04
C ALA A 277 -3.11 -11.58 2.72
N ASN A 278 -2.54 -10.80 1.81
CA ASN A 278 -3.10 -9.53 1.38
C ASN A 278 -4.23 -9.69 0.35
N TRP A 279 -4.49 -10.90 -0.15
CA TRP A 279 -5.47 -11.19 -1.18
C TRP A 279 -6.60 -12.07 -0.62
N GLY A 280 -7.82 -11.85 -1.10
CA GLY A 280 -8.97 -12.65 -0.67
C GLY A 280 -10.10 -12.69 -1.70
N GLY A 281 -11.16 -13.43 -1.37
CA GLY A 281 -12.21 -13.73 -2.35
C GLY A 281 -11.64 -14.48 -3.55
N VAL A 282 -12.06 -14.06 -4.75
CA VAL A 282 -11.57 -14.58 -6.03
C VAL A 282 -10.22 -14.00 -6.44
N GLY A 283 -9.47 -13.35 -5.55
CA GLY A 283 -8.20 -12.68 -5.90
C GLY A 283 -8.24 -11.16 -5.84
N ILE A 284 -9.04 -10.58 -4.94
CA ILE A 284 -9.08 -9.13 -4.73
C ILE A 284 -8.02 -8.72 -3.71
N LEU A 285 -7.25 -7.68 -4.03
CA LEU A 285 -6.28 -7.11 -3.08
C LEU A 285 -7.04 -6.43 -1.94
N LEU A 286 -6.86 -6.94 -0.72
CA LEU A 286 -7.52 -6.49 0.49
C LEU A 286 -6.65 -5.53 1.31
N ASP A 287 -5.33 -5.75 1.33
CA ASP A 287 -4.38 -4.94 2.10
C ASP A 287 -3.40 -4.22 1.17
N MET A 288 -3.21 -2.91 1.38
CA MET A 288 -2.34 -2.07 0.55
C MET A 288 -0.92 -1.92 1.10
N ALA A 289 -0.47 -2.83 1.99
CA ALA A 289 0.88 -2.85 2.53
C ALA A 289 1.97 -3.04 1.46
N ASP A 290 1.78 -3.98 0.52
CA ASP A 290 2.76 -4.32 -0.51
C ASP A 290 2.94 -3.24 -1.60
N PRO A 291 1.86 -2.70 -2.21
CA PRO A 291 2.00 -1.68 -3.23
C PRO A 291 2.46 -0.34 -2.65
N ILE A 292 3.41 0.31 -3.32
CA ILE A 292 3.91 1.64 -2.94
C ILE A 292 3.74 2.59 -4.12
N CYS A 293 2.90 3.62 -3.96
CA CYS A 293 2.68 4.63 -4.99
C CYS A 293 3.90 5.54 -5.20
N LEU A 294 3.93 6.24 -6.35
CA LEU A 294 5.03 7.12 -6.78
C LEU A 294 5.43 8.20 -5.77
N TRP A 295 4.49 8.66 -4.95
CA TRP A 295 4.71 9.81 -4.07
C TRP A 295 5.14 9.43 -2.66
N HIS A 296 5.16 8.13 -2.36
CA HIS A 296 5.57 7.61 -1.08
C HIS A 296 7.09 7.44 -1.00
N ALA A 297 7.67 7.66 0.19
CA ALA A 297 9.13 7.67 0.37
C ALA A 297 9.82 6.35 0.01
N GLY A 298 9.10 5.24 0.16
CA GLY A 298 9.58 3.89 -0.13
C GLY A 298 9.50 3.47 -1.61
N TRP A 299 9.17 4.38 -2.53
CA TRP A 299 9.16 4.05 -3.95
C TRP A 299 10.59 3.98 -4.48
N PHE A 300 10.93 2.87 -5.14
CA PHE A 300 12.26 2.66 -5.71
C PHE A 300 12.17 2.06 -7.10
N LYS A 301 12.97 2.60 -8.03
CA LYS A 301 13.08 2.07 -9.40
C LYS A 301 13.44 0.58 -9.42
N SER A 302 14.31 0.13 -8.52
CA SER A 302 14.71 -1.28 -8.40
C SER A 302 13.58 -2.23 -8.02
N ARG A 303 12.46 -1.71 -7.50
CA ARG A 303 11.24 -2.45 -7.16
C ARG A 303 10.12 -2.22 -8.16
N TYR A 304 10.33 -1.35 -9.15
CA TYR A 304 9.34 -0.98 -10.14
C TYR A 304 9.47 -1.91 -11.35
N GLY A 305 8.58 -2.89 -11.42
CA GLY A 305 8.52 -3.86 -12.50
C GLY A 305 7.22 -4.65 -12.45
N LYS A 306 6.90 -5.29 -13.57
CA LYS A 306 5.73 -6.15 -13.70
C LYS A 306 5.83 -7.33 -12.73
N ARG A 307 4.75 -7.59 -11.98
CA ARG A 307 4.61 -8.75 -11.10
C ARG A 307 3.65 -9.76 -11.70
N TYR A 308 3.79 -11.01 -11.30
CA TYR A 308 3.02 -12.11 -11.85
C TYR A 308 2.19 -12.80 -10.77
N ALA A 309 0.90 -13.06 -11.06
CA ALA A 309 -0.02 -13.72 -10.15
C ALA A 309 0.49 -15.09 -9.66
N ARG A 310 1.28 -15.78 -10.48
CA ARG A 310 1.92 -17.06 -10.11
C ARG A 310 2.85 -16.95 -8.89
N GLU A 311 3.40 -15.77 -8.60
CA GLU A 311 4.23 -15.56 -7.41
C GLU A 311 3.43 -15.78 -6.10
N LEU A 312 2.09 -15.72 -6.17
CA LEU A 312 1.19 -15.98 -5.04
C LEU A 312 0.66 -17.42 -5.01
N THR A 313 0.59 -18.09 -6.15
CA THR A 313 -0.06 -19.41 -6.28
C THR A 313 0.94 -20.56 -6.36
N GLU A 314 2.19 -20.29 -6.76
CA GLU A 314 3.26 -21.27 -6.76
C GLU A 314 3.97 -21.25 -5.41
N VAL A 315 3.76 -22.30 -4.59
CA VAL A 315 4.58 -22.55 -3.41
C VAL A 315 6.03 -22.74 -3.88
N PRO A 316 7.01 -21.98 -3.37
CA PRO A 316 8.41 -22.30 -3.65
C PRO A 316 8.65 -23.73 -3.20
N ALA A 317 9.05 -24.62 -4.10
CA ALA A 317 9.27 -26.04 -3.85
C ALA A 317 10.39 -26.35 -2.81
N ASN A 318 10.88 -25.34 -2.08
CA ASN A 318 11.95 -25.46 -1.09
C ASN A 318 11.55 -24.79 0.22
N HIS A 319 10.59 -25.38 0.94
CA HIS A 319 10.58 -25.36 2.41
C HIS A 319 9.74 -26.55 2.89
N ASP A 320 10.33 -27.75 2.82
CA ASP A 320 9.92 -28.85 3.67
C ASP A 320 10.77 -28.78 4.96
N PRO A 321 10.20 -28.43 6.12
CA PRO A 321 10.95 -28.35 7.38
C PRO A 321 11.34 -29.73 7.94
N LEU A 322 10.97 -30.85 7.30
CA LEU A 322 11.10 -32.19 7.86
C LEU A 322 12.23 -33.06 7.28
N ARG A 323 13.18 -32.48 6.52
CA ARG A 323 14.35 -33.23 6.00
C ARG A 323 15.70 -32.89 6.66
N THR A 324 15.69 -32.54 7.94
CA THR A 324 16.93 -32.49 8.74
C THR A 324 16.84 -33.35 10.01
N ILE A 325 16.45 -34.61 9.84
CA ILE A 325 16.84 -35.69 10.77
C ILE A 325 17.20 -36.90 9.91
N ALA A 326 18.49 -37.03 9.58
CA ALA A 326 19.24 -38.26 9.34
C ALA A 326 20.46 -37.95 8.47
N GLN A 327 21.58 -37.62 9.13
CA GLN A 327 22.88 -38.32 8.98
C GLN A 327 23.85 -37.79 10.02
#